data_AF-A0A068V0Q8-F1
#
_entry.id   AF-A0A068V0Q8-F1
#
_cell.length_a   1.000
_cell.length_b   1.000
_cell.length_c   1.000
_cell.angle_alpha   90.00
_cell.angle_beta   90.00
_cell.angle_gamma   90.00
#
_symmetry.space_group_name_H-M   'P 1'
#
loop_
_entity.id
_entity.type
_entity.pdbx_description
1 polymer ?
#
loop_
_entity_poly.entity_id
_entity_poly.type
_entity_poly.pdbx_seq_one_letter_code
_entity_poly.pdbx_strand_id
1 'polypeptide(L)'
;MAEIKQHHAQIIKLGLSSDNDTIGRVIKFCAISETKDLNYALKVFHTLPSPDPFIYNTIIRGYLQSNLPRNCITFYTKMLEDSVIPNNFTFPPLIRACCVDNAIQEGKQVHSHVIKYGFLSDGFAQNNLIHMYVNFNNLEDARRVFDKLAYKDDVSWTTLINGYAQLGCLDEAYKVFESMPVDKRKNSAVSWNAMIAAYVQSSRFHEAFELFEKMRLENVKMDKFVAASMLSACIGLGALEQGKWIHRYIKESRIEVDSKLETTVIDMYCKCGCLDEAFEVFKGLESKGISSWNCMIGGLAINGKGVAAIELLKEMEREKNVAPDYITFVSLLSACAHSGLVDEGKYYFRYMTEVYGIEPGMEHYGCMVDLLGRAGLLEEARKVIDEMPMRPDVGVLGALLGACKIHGNIKLGEEIGKQVIELEPSNSGRYVLLANLYANAGRWEDVAYVRKLMNDRGVKKAPGCSAIELEGAVNQFIAGGRTHPEAKEIYAKVNEILDRLRSVGYVPVTDGVLHDISEEERENPLYYHSEKLAIAFGLLRAKPGETLRITKNLRVCKDCHQVSKLISKVYDREIVVRDRNRFHQFKGGECSCNDYW
;
A
#
# COMPACT_ATOMS: atom_id res chain seq x y z
N MET A 1 -2.13 8.58 40.37
CA MET A 1 -0.89 9.01 41.05
C MET A 1 -1.02 9.42 42.52
N ALA A 2 -2.13 10.00 43.01
CA ALA A 2 -2.25 10.35 44.43
C ALA A 2 -2.29 9.11 45.35
N GLU A 3 -3.10 8.12 44.98
CA GLU A 3 -3.26 6.86 45.73
C GLU A 3 -1.97 6.05 45.83
N ILE A 4 -1.20 5.91 44.74
CA ILE A 4 0.07 5.18 44.78
C ILE A 4 1.11 5.86 45.69
N LYS A 5 1.11 7.20 45.80
CA LYS A 5 1.97 7.93 46.73
C LYS A 5 1.55 7.67 48.19
N GLN A 6 0.25 7.53 48.46
CA GLN A 6 -0.25 7.16 49.79
C GLN A 6 0.16 5.73 50.17
N HIS A 7 0.02 4.77 49.24
CA HIS A 7 0.47 3.39 49.45
C HIS A 7 1.98 3.31 49.67
N HIS A 8 2.78 4.05 48.88
CA HIS A 8 4.22 4.13 49.09
C HIS A 8 4.58 4.71 50.48
N ALA A 9 3.89 5.76 50.94
CA ALA A 9 4.10 6.29 52.29
C ALA A 9 3.73 5.27 53.39
N GLN A 10 2.67 4.48 53.20
CA GLN A 10 2.31 3.39 54.12
C GLN A 10 3.39 2.30 54.15
N ILE A 11 3.94 1.89 53.00
CA ILE A 11 5.03 0.93 52.89
C ILE A 11 6.26 1.40 53.69
N ILE A 12 6.62 2.68 53.58
CA ILE A 12 7.70 3.29 54.38
C ILE A 12 7.38 3.20 55.87
N LYS A 13 6.16 3.57 56.29
CA LYS A 13 5.75 3.53 57.70
C LYS A 13 5.77 2.11 58.29
N LEU A 14 5.51 1.10 57.46
CA LEU A 14 5.54 -0.31 57.85
C LEU A 14 6.96 -0.90 57.86
N GLY A 15 7.99 -0.11 57.51
CA GLY A 15 9.39 -0.57 57.47
C GLY A 15 9.71 -1.48 56.28
N LEU A 16 8.86 -1.50 55.26
CA LEU A 16 9.00 -2.35 54.07
C LEU A 16 9.68 -1.61 52.90
N SER A 17 10.31 -0.46 53.15
CA SER A 17 10.91 0.37 52.11
C SER A 17 12.22 -0.17 51.53
N SER A 18 12.82 -1.18 52.17
CA SER A 18 14.00 -1.89 51.66
C SER A 18 13.64 -3.21 50.95
N ASP A 19 12.37 -3.60 50.93
CA ASP A 19 11.92 -4.86 50.34
C ASP A 19 11.73 -4.73 48.82
N ASN A 20 12.46 -5.54 48.05
CA ASN A 20 12.47 -5.48 46.60
C ASN A 20 11.11 -5.86 45.98
N ASP A 21 10.35 -6.81 46.55
CA ASP A 21 9.05 -7.20 46.00
C ASP A 21 8.02 -6.07 46.18
N THR A 22 7.92 -5.55 47.40
CA THR A 22 6.95 -4.50 47.76
C THR A 22 7.22 -3.21 46.99
N ILE A 23 8.48 -2.73 46.99
CA ILE A 23 8.85 -1.51 46.27
C ILE A 23 8.89 -1.74 44.76
N GLY A 24 9.27 -2.92 44.30
CA GLY A 24 9.26 -3.28 42.88
C GLY A 24 7.86 -3.14 42.26
N ARG A 25 6.79 -3.47 42.99
CA ARG A 25 5.40 -3.25 42.54
C ARG A 25 5.05 -1.77 42.41
N VAL A 26 5.48 -0.93 43.36
CA VAL A 26 5.30 0.54 43.29
C VAL A 26 6.03 1.11 42.07
N ILE A 27 7.29 0.71 41.86
CA ILE A 27 8.10 1.12 40.72
C ILE A 27 7.46 0.66 39.41
N LYS A 28 6.99 -0.58 39.32
CA LYS A 28 6.31 -1.12 38.13
C LYS A 28 5.08 -0.30 37.75
N PHE A 29 4.23 0.03 38.72
CA PHE A 29 3.08 0.89 38.48
C PHE A 29 3.50 2.27 37.96
N CYS A 30 4.50 2.89 38.60
CA CYS A 30 4.94 4.24 38.23
C CYS A 30 5.70 4.29 36.90
N ALA A 31 6.41 3.22 36.52
CA ALA A 31 7.24 3.21 35.31
C ALA A 31 6.48 2.76 34.04
N ILE A 32 5.48 1.88 34.18
CA ILE A 32 4.92 1.12 33.04
C ILE A 32 3.39 1.30 32.86
N SER A 33 2.67 1.87 33.84
CA SER A 33 1.21 2.05 33.71
C SER A 33 0.81 3.17 32.73
N GLU A 34 -0.47 3.21 32.37
CA GLU A 34 -1.05 4.28 31.55
C GLU A 34 -0.90 5.67 32.19
N THR A 35 -0.82 5.76 33.53
CA THR A 35 -0.59 7.00 34.29
C THR A 35 0.84 7.12 34.81
N LYS A 36 1.82 6.60 34.05
CA LYS A 36 3.24 6.55 34.44
C LYS A 36 3.81 7.91 34.85
N ASP A 37 4.65 7.87 35.88
CA ASP A 37 5.53 8.94 36.34
C ASP A 37 6.92 8.33 36.56
N LEU A 38 7.69 8.25 35.47
CA LEU A 38 9.02 7.65 35.47
C LEU A 38 9.99 8.39 36.41
N ASN A 39 9.83 9.71 36.55
CA ASN A 39 10.63 10.51 37.47
C ASN A 39 10.36 10.10 38.93
N TYR A 40 9.10 9.86 39.28
CA TYR A 40 8.76 9.32 40.60
C TYR A 40 9.30 7.90 40.78
N ALA A 41 9.17 7.03 39.78
CA ALA A 41 9.73 5.68 39.82
C ALA A 41 11.24 5.69 40.11
N LEU A 42 12.00 6.58 39.46
CA LEU A 42 13.44 6.76 39.71
C LEU A 42 13.74 7.29 41.12
N LYS A 43 12.95 8.22 41.64
CA LYS A 43 13.10 8.67 43.04
C LYS A 43 12.93 7.52 44.02
N VAL A 44 11.93 6.67 43.81
CA VAL A 44 11.72 5.48 44.66
C VAL A 44 12.88 4.51 44.49
N PHE A 45 13.33 4.25 43.27
CA PHE A 45 14.49 3.40 42.99
C PHE A 45 15.75 3.83 43.77
N HIS A 46 16.06 5.13 43.82
CA HIS A 46 17.22 5.64 44.55
C HIS A 46 17.15 5.49 46.08
N THR A 47 15.99 5.15 46.64
CA THR A 47 15.85 4.87 48.08
C THR A 47 16.17 3.42 48.45
N LEU A 48 16.27 2.52 47.46
CA LEU A 48 16.56 1.11 47.70
C LEU A 48 18.05 0.85 47.90
N PRO A 49 18.44 0.11 48.96
CA PRO A 49 19.85 -0.16 49.24
C PRO A 49 20.47 -1.22 48.32
N SER A 50 19.68 -2.19 47.85
CA SER A 50 20.14 -3.27 46.96
C SER A 50 19.04 -3.69 45.96
N PRO A 51 18.80 -2.89 44.91
CA PRO A 51 17.78 -3.21 43.92
C PRO A 51 18.13 -4.48 43.14
N ASP A 52 17.15 -5.37 42.97
CA ASP A 52 17.33 -6.63 42.23
C ASP A 52 17.19 -6.47 40.70
N PRO A 53 17.49 -7.51 39.89
CA PRO A 53 17.33 -7.45 38.44
C PRO A 53 15.91 -7.12 37.96
N PHE A 54 14.88 -7.49 38.72
CA PHE A 54 13.49 -7.22 38.35
C PHE A 54 13.22 -5.71 38.37
N ILE A 55 13.71 -4.99 39.38
CA ILE A 55 13.55 -3.54 39.49
C ILE A 55 14.32 -2.81 38.39
N TYR A 56 15.57 -3.21 38.11
CA TYR A 56 16.35 -2.66 36.98
C TYR A 56 15.62 -2.85 35.65
N ASN A 57 15.19 -4.08 35.35
CA ASN A 57 14.47 -4.40 34.12
C ASN A 57 13.16 -3.61 34.00
N THR A 58 12.50 -3.31 35.12
CA THR A 58 11.27 -2.51 35.16
C THR A 58 11.54 -1.05 34.77
N ILE A 59 12.61 -0.44 35.30
CA ILE A 59 13.00 0.93 34.92
C ILE A 59 13.45 0.98 33.46
N ILE A 60 14.25 0.01 32.99
CA ILE A 60 14.66 -0.09 31.58
C ILE A 60 13.45 -0.15 30.65
N ARG A 61 12.43 -0.96 30.98
CA ARG A 61 11.16 -0.99 30.23
C ARG A 61 10.42 0.35 30.27
N GLY A 62 10.43 1.04 31.41
CA GLY A 62 9.84 2.37 31.56
C GLY A 62 10.50 3.43 30.67
N TYR A 63 11.84 3.40 30.55
CA TYR A 63 12.58 4.25 29.61
C TYR A 63 12.19 3.94 28.16
N LEU A 64 12.13 2.65 27.80
CA LEU A 64 11.75 2.22 26.45
C LEU A 64 10.33 2.67 26.07
N GLN A 65 9.35 2.47 26.95
CA GLN A 65 7.97 2.95 26.74
C GLN A 65 7.84 4.46 26.71
N SER A 66 8.82 5.19 27.24
CA SER A 66 8.89 6.65 27.20
C SER A 66 9.72 7.16 26.02
N ASN A 67 10.06 6.28 25.08
CA ASN A 67 10.86 6.56 23.89
C ASN A 67 12.24 7.17 24.20
N LEU A 68 12.89 6.67 25.27
CA LEU A 68 14.23 7.07 25.70
C LEU A 68 15.22 5.90 25.56
N PRO A 69 15.58 5.48 24.33
CA PRO A 69 16.37 4.26 24.11
C PRO A 69 17.79 4.34 24.67
N ARG A 70 18.44 5.51 24.61
CA ARG A 70 19.80 5.69 25.16
C ARG A 70 19.85 5.47 26.67
N ASN A 71 18.83 5.96 27.39
CA ASN A 71 18.72 5.75 28.83
C ASN A 71 18.58 4.27 29.19
N CYS A 72 18.02 3.43 28.32
CA CYS A 72 17.97 1.98 28.54
C CYS A 72 19.39 1.39 28.64
N ILE A 73 20.27 1.77 27.72
CA ILE A 73 21.67 1.32 27.68
C ILE A 73 22.45 1.89 28.87
N THR A 74 22.31 3.18 29.16
CA THR A 74 22.97 3.82 30.32
C THR A 74 22.55 3.16 31.63
N PHE A 75 21.25 2.85 31.80
CA PHE A 75 20.75 2.22 33.01
C PHE A 75 21.17 0.74 33.12
N TYR A 76 21.37 0.07 31.99
CA TYR A 76 22.01 -1.24 31.96
C TYR A 76 23.47 -1.20 32.38
N THR A 77 24.25 -0.20 31.94
CA THR A 77 25.62 -0.01 32.43
C THR A 77 25.62 0.20 33.94
N LYS A 78 24.70 1.01 34.47
CA LYS A 78 24.52 1.19 35.91
C LYS A 78 24.22 -0.14 36.64
N MET A 79 23.35 -0.98 36.10
CA MET A 79 23.07 -2.32 36.64
C MET A 79 24.36 -3.14 36.80
N LEU A 80 25.25 -3.08 35.81
CA LEU A 80 26.54 -3.78 35.84
C LEU A 80 27.53 -3.15 36.82
N GLU A 81 27.59 -1.82 36.91
CA GLU A 81 28.42 -1.09 37.88
C GLU A 81 28.01 -1.41 39.32
N ASP A 82 26.70 -1.52 39.57
CA ASP A 82 26.13 -1.92 40.86
C ASP A 82 26.24 -3.45 41.09
N SER A 83 26.98 -4.16 40.23
CA SER A 83 27.25 -5.61 40.32
C SER A 83 26.00 -6.50 40.31
N VAL A 84 24.91 -6.03 39.70
CA VAL A 84 23.67 -6.78 39.57
C VAL A 84 23.70 -7.62 38.29
N ILE A 85 23.54 -8.94 38.43
CA ILE A 85 23.66 -9.90 37.32
C ILE A 85 22.44 -9.81 36.38
N PRO A 86 22.63 -9.55 35.07
CA PRO A 86 21.57 -9.57 34.08
C PRO A 86 20.91 -10.95 33.95
N ASN A 87 19.61 -10.97 33.63
CA ASN A 87 18.88 -12.20 33.35
C ASN A 87 18.24 -12.19 31.95
N ASN A 88 17.55 -13.26 31.59
CA ASN A 88 16.87 -13.41 30.30
C ASN A 88 15.83 -12.31 30.01
N PHE A 89 15.30 -11.63 31.03
CA PHE A 89 14.37 -10.50 30.87
C PHE A 89 15.06 -9.15 30.68
N THR A 90 16.38 -9.06 30.87
CA THR A 90 17.17 -7.83 30.73
C THR A 90 17.43 -7.49 29.26
N PHE A 91 17.77 -8.47 28.43
CA PHE A 91 18.19 -8.24 27.03
C PHE A 91 17.08 -7.80 26.07
N PRO A 92 15.85 -8.34 26.11
CA PRO A 92 14.79 -7.95 25.17
C PRO A 92 14.52 -6.43 25.11
N PRO A 93 14.34 -5.69 26.23
CA PRO A 93 14.14 -4.24 26.15
C PRO A 93 15.40 -3.49 25.69
N LEU A 94 16.61 -4.00 25.96
CA LEU A 94 17.86 -3.41 25.46
C LEU A 94 18.01 -3.59 23.95
N ILE A 95 17.76 -4.80 23.45
CA ILE A 95 17.74 -5.10 22.02
C ILE A 95 16.73 -4.19 21.31
N ARG A 96 15.52 -4.03 21.87
CA ARG A 96 14.51 -3.14 21.29
C ARG A 96 14.94 -1.67 21.34
N ALA A 97 15.60 -1.21 22.40
CA ALA A 97 16.19 0.12 22.45
C ALA A 97 17.25 0.33 21.34
N CYS A 98 18.12 -0.66 21.10
CA CYS A 98 19.08 -0.62 20.01
C CYS A 98 18.40 -0.57 18.64
N CYS A 99 17.29 -1.28 18.44
CA CYS A 99 16.53 -1.20 17.18
C CYS A 99 15.94 0.20 16.96
N VAL A 100 15.35 0.81 17.99
CA VAL A 100 14.71 2.14 17.90
C VAL A 100 15.73 3.24 17.58
N ASP A 101 16.92 3.23 18.20
CA ASP A 101 17.97 4.23 17.94
C ASP A 101 18.90 3.83 16.78
N ASN A 102 18.62 2.71 16.10
CA ASN A 102 19.51 2.08 15.11
C ASN A 102 20.98 1.96 15.59
N ALA A 103 21.16 1.63 16.87
CA ALA A 103 22.43 1.60 17.58
C ALA A 103 23.16 0.25 17.32
N ILE A 104 23.73 0.12 16.12
CA ILE A 104 24.30 -1.15 15.62
C ILE A 104 25.45 -1.65 16.50
N GLN A 105 26.32 -0.77 16.98
CA GLN A 105 27.50 -1.17 17.77
C GLN A 105 27.11 -1.63 19.17
N GLU A 106 26.24 -0.88 19.82
CA GLU A 106 25.63 -1.20 21.11
C GLU A 106 24.85 -2.52 21.01
N GLY A 107 24.10 -2.73 19.92
CA GLY A 107 23.40 -3.99 19.67
C GLY A 107 24.34 -5.19 19.59
N LYS A 108 25.51 -5.05 18.94
CA LYS A 108 26.55 -6.10 18.90
C LYS A 108 27.17 -6.36 20.28
N GLN A 109 27.34 -5.33 21.10
CA GLN A 109 27.80 -5.48 22.49
C GLN A 109 26.75 -6.20 23.35
N VAL A 110 25.48 -5.82 23.21
CA VAL A 110 24.35 -6.48 23.87
C VAL A 110 24.27 -7.95 23.47
N HIS A 111 24.41 -8.29 22.18
CA HIS A 111 24.51 -9.69 21.73
C HIS A 111 25.70 -10.41 22.37
N SER A 112 26.88 -9.79 22.43
CA SER A 112 28.05 -10.37 23.11
C SER A 112 27.77 -10.66 24.59
N HIS A 113 27.00 -9.80 25.25
CA HIS A 113 26.57 -10.02 26.63
C HIS A 113 25.54 -11.15 26.76
N VAL A 114 24.59 -11.30 25.82
CA VAL A 114 23.68 -12.47 25.78
C VAL A 114 24.50 -13.78 25.77
N ILE A 115 25.58 -13.82 24.99
CA ILE A 115 26.50 -14.97 24.96
C ILE A 115 27.24 -15.13 26.29
N LYS A 116 27.85 -14.04 26.78
CA LYS A 116 28.65 -14.03 28.02
C LYS A 116 27.88 -14.55 29.23
N TYR A 117 26.60 -14.21 29.35
CA TYR A 117 25.75 -14.63 30.46
C TYR A 117 25.01 -15.96 30.21
N GLY A 118 25.33 -16.69 29.13
CA GLY A 118 24.82 -18.03 28.87
C GLY A 118 23.40 -18.08 28.31
N PHE A 119 22.86 -16.97 27.83
CA PHE A 119 21.51 -16.90 27.25
C PHE A 119 21.48 -17.17 25.75
N LEU A 120 22.60 -17.59 25.16
CA LEU A 120 22.64 -17.96 23.74
C LEU A 120 21.77 -19.18 23.43
N SER A 121 21.47 -20.07 24.40
CA SER A 121 20.56 -21.21 24.18
C SER A 121 19.09 -20.89 24.50
N ASP A 122 18.78 -19.69 24.98
CA ASP A 122 17.42 -19.26 25.28
C ASP A 122 16.72 -18.82 23.99
N GLY A 123 15.69 -19.58 23.57
CA GLY A 123 14.97 -19.30 22.32
C GLY A 123 14.36 -17.90 22.28
N PHE A 124 13.94 -17.38 23.44
CA PHE A 124 13.41 -16.01 23.51
C PHE A 124 14.50 -14.96 23.25
N ALA A 125 15.67 -15.06 23.87
CA ALA A 125 16.81 -14.19 23.59
C ALA A 125 17.26 -14.29 22.12
N GLN A 126 17.36 -15.49 21.56
CA GLN A 126 17.78 -15.69 20.17
C GLN A 126 16.76 -15.10 19.16
N ASN A 127 15.46 -15.24 19.38
CA ASN A 127 14.43 -14.63 18.54
C ASN A 127 14.52 -13.09 18.52
N ASN A 128 14.80 -12.48 19.68
CA ASN A 128 15.05 -11.04 19.75
C ASN A 128 16.33 -10.64 19.00
N LEU A 129 17.38 -11.46 19.02
CA LEU A 129 18.61 -11.21 18.27
C LEU A 129 18.41 -11.30 16.75
N ILE A 130 17.62 -12.26 16.26
CA ILE A 130 17.26 -12.33 14.83
C ILE A 130 16.55 -11.04 14.42
N HIS A 131 15.52 -10.63 15.18
CA HIS A 131 14.79 -9.39 14.94
C HIS A 131 15.72 -8.17 14.94
N MET A 132 16.69 -8.11 15.87
CA MET A 132 17.67 -7.03 15.94
C MET A 132 18.48 -6.90 14.65
N TYR A 133 19.05 -8.00 14.17
CA TYR A 133 19.88 -7.99 12.97
C TYR A 133 19.07 -7.70 11.70
N VAL A 134 17.82 -8.17 11.65
CA VAL A 134 16.87 -7.78 10.59
C VAL A 134 16.66 -6.26 10.58
N ASN A 135 16.42 -5.63 11.73
CA ASN A 135 16.24 -4.16 11.82
C ASN A 135 17.51 -3.38 11.44
N PHE A 136 18.69 -3.97 11.63
CA PHE A 136 19.95 -3.39 11.18
C PHE A 136 20.25 -3.65 9.70
N ASN A 137 19.29 -4.20 8.93
CA ASN A 137 19.44 -4.61 7.54
C ASN A 137 20.59 -5.60 7.32
N ASN A 138 20.96 -6.38 8.33
CA ASN A 138 22.04 -7.36 8.29
C ASN A 138 21.46 -8.78 8.31
N LEU A 139 20.93 -9.19 7.15
CA LEU A 139 20.33 -10.50 6.96
C LEU A 139 21.32 -11.66 7.13
N GLU A 140 22.60 -11.44 6.86
CA GLU A 140 23.64 -12.45 7.06
C GLU A 140 23.78 -12.84 8.53
N ASP A 141 23.93 -11.85 9.42
CA ASP A 141 24.06 -12.14 10.86
C ASP A 141 22.73 -12.62 11.44
N ALA A 142 21.59 -12.11 10.97
CA ALA A 142 20.27 -12.63 11.34
C ALA A 142 20.15 -14.12 11.00
N ARG A 143 20.57 -14.51 9.78
CA ARG A 143 20.59 -15.90 9.33
C ARG A 143 21.55 -16.75 10.15
N ARG A 144 22.75 -16.24 10.48
CA ARG A 144 23.72 -16.97 11.33
C ARG A 144 23.17 -17.23 12.73
N VAL A 145 22.47 -16.28 13.34
CA VAL A 145 21.81 -16.48 14.63
C VAL A 145 20.72 -17.54 14.51
N PHE A 146 19.89 -17.46 13.47
CA PHE A 146 18.83 -18.44 13.19
C PHE A 146 19.37 -19.86 12.98
N ASP A 147 20.42 -20.03 12.17
CA ASP A 147 20.98 -21.36 11.87
C ASP A 147 21.51 -22.03 13.14
N LYS A 148 22.08 -21.25 14.08
CA LYS A 148 22.59 -21.70 15.38
C LYS A 148 21.51 -22.04 16.42
N LEU A 149 20.23 -21.80 16.15
CA LEU A 149 19.13 -22.19 17.03
C LEU A 149 19.10 -23.72 17.19
N ALA A 150 19.19 -24.20 18.43
CA ALA A 150 19.04 -25.63 18.76
C ALA A 150 17.62 -26.13 18.47
N TYR A 151 16.62 -25.29 18.76
CA TYR A 151 15.22 -25.51 18.40
C TYR A 151 14.68 -24.26 17.72
N LYS A 152 14.16 -24.43 16.51
CA LYS A 152 13.54 -23.37 15.71
C LYS A 152 12.02 -23.43 15.91
N ASP A 153 11.47 -22.50 16.66
CA ASP A 153 10.03 -22.35 16.90
C ASP A 153 9.35 -21.49 15.80
N ASP A 154 8.03 -21.37 15.84
CA ASP A 154 7.29 -20.60 14.82
C ASP A 154 7.73 -19.13 14.77
N VAL A 155 8.08 -18.56 15.93
CA VAL A 155 8.55 -17.17 16.03
C VAL A 155 9.89 -16.99 15.31
N SER A 156 10.83 -17.92 15.47
CA SER A 156 12.14 -17.86 14.79
C SER A 156 12.01 -17.88 13.28
N TRP A 157 11.18 -18.81 12.74
CA TRP A 157 10.95 -18.94 11.30
C TRP A 157 10.26 -17.71 10.73
N THR A 158 9.18 -17.28 11.36
CA THR A 158 8.39 -16.11 10.91
C THR A 158 9.17 -14.81 11.01
N THR A 159 10.01 -14.62 12.03
CA THR A 159 10.88 -13.44 12.16
C THR A 159 11.88 -13.37 11.00
N LEU A 160 12.52 -14.50 10.65
CA LEU A 160 13.48 -14.52 9.56
C LEU A 160 12.79 -14.32 8.19
N ILE A 161 11.66 -14.98 7.96
CA ILE A 161 10.84 -14.82 6.75
C ILE A 161 10.44 -13.36 6.56
N ASN A 162 9.86 -12.74 7.60
CA ASN A 162 9.47 -11.33 7.56
C ASN A 162 10.67 -10.41 7.33
N GLY A 163 11.84 -10.74 7.90
CA GLY A 163 13.04 -9.95 7.69
C GLY A 163 13.53 -9.95 6.24
N TYR A 164 13.57 -11.12 5.59
CA TYR A 164 13.88 -11.18 4.16
C TYR A 164 12.82 -10.45 3.32
N ALA A 165 11.54 -10.63 3.65
CA ALA A 165 10.43 -10.00 2.93
C ALA A 165 10.46 -8.46 3.03
N GLN A 166 10.68 -7.91 4.23
CA GLN A 166 10.76 -6.45 4.46
C GLN A 166 11.90 -5.78 3.69
N LEU A 167 12.96 -6.53 3.39
CA LEU A 167 14.11 -6.06 2.63
C LEU A 167 14.03 -6.43 1.13
N GLY A 168 12.84 -6.82 0.65
CA GLY A 168 12.58 -7.13 -0.76
C GLY A 168 13.18 -8.44 -1.26
N CYS A 169 13.82 -9.23 -0.39
CA CYS A 169 14.48 -10.49 -0.72
C CYS A 169 13.48 -11.66 -0.71
N LEU A 170 12.40 -11.55 -1.50
CA LEU A 170 11.27 -12.47 -1.43
C LEU A 170 11.60 -13.92 -1.80
N ASP A 171 12.49 -14.14 -2.78
CA ASP A 171 12.88 -15.49 -3.18
C ASP A 171 13.63 -16.20 -2.04
N GLU A 172 14.38 -15.43 -1.25
CA GLU A 172 15.12 -15.93 -0.10
C GLU A 172 14.18 -16.20 1.07
N ALA A 173 13.19 -15.31 1.27
CA ALA A 173 12.10 -15.54 2.22
C ALA A 173 11.35 -16.85 1.88
N TYR A 174 11.04 -17.08 0.60
CA TYR A 174 10.38 -18.29 0.14
C TYR A 174 11.24 -19.54 0.35
N LYS A 175 12.56 -19.48 0.09
CA LYS A 175 13.49 -20.59 0.40
C LYS A 175 13.48 -20.94 1.88
N VAL A 176 13.46 -19.92 2.76
CA VAL A 176 13.37 -20.15 4.22
C VAL A 176 12.03 -20.81 4.57
N PHE A 177 10.92 -20.31 4.02
CA PHE A 177 9.59 -20.89 4.21
C PHE A 177 9.50 -22.35 3.73
N GLU A 178 10.04 -22.67 2.56
CA GLU A 178 10.06 -24.03 2.01
C GLU A 178 10.93 -24.99 2.85
N SER A 179 11.98 -24.46 3.49
CA SER A 179 12.85 -25.24 4.37
C SER A 179 12.25 -25.55 5.76
N MET A 180 11.09 -24.97 6.08
CA MET A 180 10.35 -25.32 7.30
C MET A 180 9.92 -26.80 7.25
N PRO A 181 10.08 -27.57 8.35
CA PRO A 181 9.55 -28.93 8.42
C PRO A 181 8.05 -28.94 8.10
N VAL A 182 7.60 -29.89 7.27
CA VAL A 182 6.22 -29.93 6.73
C VAL A 182 5.17 -29.86 7.85
N ASP A 183 5.35 -30.63 8.93
CA ASP A 183 4.42 -30.62 10.06
C ASP A 183 4.36 -29.28 10.77
N LYS A 184 5.48 -28.55 10.87
CA LYS A 184 5.50 -27.19 11.44
C LYS A 184 4.87 -26.19 10.49
N ARG A 185 5.22 -26.23 9.21
CA ARG A 185 4.68 -25.34 8.18
C ARG A 185 3.16 -25.46 8.10
N LYS A 186 2.63 -26.67 8.08
CA LYS A 186 1.17 -26.92 8.01
C LYS A 186 0.42 -26.36 9.22
N ASN A 187 1.04 -26.36 10.40
CA ASN A 187 0.43 -25.86 11.64
C ASN A 187 0.71 -24.38 11.90
N SER A 188 1.56 -23.73 11.09
CA SER A 188 1.97 -22.33 11.29
C SER A 188 1.23 -21.38 10.35
N ALA A 189 -0.01 -21.05 10.68
CA ALA A 189 -0.80 -20.04 9.94
C ALA A 189 -0.01 -18.72 9.76
N VAL A 190 0.73 -18.30 10.79
CA VAL A 190 1.55 -17.09 10.76
C VAL A 190 2.60 -17.10 9.65
N SER A 191 3.22 -18.26 9.34
CA SER A 191 4.22 -18.37 8.27
C SER A 191 3.61 -18.24 6.86
N TRP A 192 2.44 -18.84 6.64
CA TRP A 192 1.67 -18.68 5.39
C TRP A 192 1.23 -17.23 5.22
N ASN A 193 0.68 -16.62 6.27
CA ASN A 193 0.24 -15.23 6.26
C ASN A 193 1.40 -14.29 5.91
N ALA A 194 2.56 -14.49 6.53
CA ALA A 194 3.76 -13.71 6.27
C ALA A 194 4.18 -13.77 4.80
N MET A 195 4.27 -14.97 4.22
CA MET A 195 4.70 -15.12 2.83
C MET A 195 3.66 -14.62 1.81
N ILE A 196 2.38 -14.93 2.00
CA ILE A 196 1.31 -14.44 1.11
C ILE A 196 1.25 -12.91 1.18
N ALA A 197 1.22 -12.33 2.38
CA ALA A 197 1.20 -10.89 2.54
C ALA A 197 2.45 -10.22 1.92
N ALA A 198 3.63 -10.83 2.05
CA ALA A 198 4.86 -10.32 1.46
C ALA A 198 4.82 -10.29 -0.08
N TYR A 199 4.31 -11.34 -0.72
CA TYR A 199 4.10 -11.36 -2.17
C TYR A 199 3.09 -10.29 -2.61
N VAL A 200 1.96 -10.17 -1.91
CA VAL A 200 0.93 -9.18 -2.23
C VAL A 200 1.44 -7.75 -2.06
N GLN A 201 2.14 -7.44 -0.96
CA GLN A 201 2.73 -6.11 -0.70
C GLN A 201 3.76 -5.72 -1.76
N SER A 202 4.47 -6.70 -2.32
CA SER A 202 5.44 -6.49 -3.38
C SER A 202 4.84 -6.57 -4.80
N SER A 203 3.50 -6.56 -4.91
CA SER A 203 2.76 -6.67 -6.17
C SER A 203 3.05 -7.94 -7.00
N ARG A 204 3.58 -9.00 -6.37
CA ARG A 204 3.81 -10.32 -6.96
C ARG A 204 2.57 -11.19 -6.80
N PHE A 205 1.47 -10.73 -7.39
CA PHE A 205 0.15 -11.32 -7.15
C PHE A 205 0.02 -12.75 -7.68
N HIS A 206 0.71 -13.10 -8.77
CA HIS A 206 0.65 -14.45 -9.32
C HIS A 206 1.25 -15.47 -8.35
N GLU A 207 2.44 -15.18 -7.82
CA GLU A 207 3.11 -16.01 -6.82
C GLU A 207 2.33 -16.09 -5.51
N ALA A 208 1.61 -15.02 -5.14
CA ALA A 208 0.68 -15.06 -4.01
C ALA A 208 -0.46 -16.07 -4.23
N PHE A 209 -1.05 -16.13 -5.44
CA PHE A 209 -2.08 -17.12 -5.78
C PHE A 209 -1.52 -18.54 -5.88
N GLU A 210 -0.34 -18.75 -6.45
CA GLU A 210 0.32 -20.06 -6.47
C GLU A 210 0.56 -20.58 -5.05
N LEU A 211 1.05 -19.72 -4.15
CA LEU A 211 1.25 -20.07 -2.75
C LEU A 211 -0.07 -20.33 -2.03
N PHE A 212 -1.12 -19.55 -2.33
CA PHE A 212 -2.45 -19.77 -1.79
C PHE A 212 -3.05 -21.11 -2.22
N GLU A 213 -2.89 -21.51 -3.48
CA GLU A 213 -3.31 -22.84 -3.95
C GLU A 213 -2.51 -23.94 -3.25
N LYS A 214 -1.20 -23.76 -3.06
CA LYS A 214 -0.39 -24.70 -2.26
C LYS A 214 -0.89 -24.82 -0.82
N MET A 215 -1.21 -23.71 -0.17
CA MET A 215 -1.79 -23.67 1.18
C MET A 215 -3.08 -24.51 1.26
N ARG A 216 -3.95 -24.37 0.25
CA ARG A 216 -5.21 -25.12 0.14
C ARG A 216 -4.97 -26.61 -0.06
N LEU A 217 -4.04 -26.99 -0.96
CA LEU A 217 -3.67 -28.38 -1.22
C LEU A 217 -3.06 -29.07 0.02
N GLU A 218 -2.32 -28.32 0.84
CA GLU A 218 -1.79 -28.81 2.13
C GLU A 218 -2.87 -28.88 3.24
N ASN A 219 -4.12 -28.53 2.93
CA ASN A 219 -5.27 -28.48 3.84
C ASN A 219 -5.07 -27.50 5.01
N VAL A 220 -4.35 -26.41 4.79
CA VAL A 220 -4.22 -25.33 5.78
C VAL A 220 -5.43 -24.41 5.62
N LYS A 221 -6.15 -24.17 6.73
CA LYS A 221 -7.35 -23.31 6.70
C LYS A 221 -6.95 -21.84 6.52
N MET A 222 -7.64 -21.17 5.61
CA MET A 222 -7.54 -19.72 5.45
C MET A 222 -8.06 -19.02 6.71
N ASP A 223 -7.30 -18.04 7.21
CA ASP A 223 -7.73 -17.13 8.27
C ASP A 223 -8.07 -15.74 7.71
N LYS A 224 -8.45 -14.81 8.59
CA LYS A 224 -8.82 -13.44 8.21
C LYS A 224 -7.69 -12.65 7.54
N PHE A 225 -6.43 -12.93 7.88
CA PHE A 225 -5.27 -12.21 7.35
C PHE A 225 -4.92 -12.67 5.94
N VAL A 226 -4.97 -13.99 5.68
CA VAL A 226 -4.85 -14.52 4.32
C VAL A 226 -6.00 -14.03 3.46
N ALA A 227 -7.24 -14.07 3.97
CA ALA A 227 -8.40 -13.60 3.25
C ALA A 227 -8.25 -12.13 2.80
N ALA A 228 -7.86 -11.24 3.72
CA ALA A 228 -7.61 -9.83 3.40
C ALA A 228 -6.46 -9.64 2.38
N SER A 229 -5.38 -10.43 2.51
CA SER A 229 -4.24 -10.37 1.58
C SER A 229 -4.64 -10.83 0.18
N MET A 230 -5.39 -11.92 0.06
CA MET A 230 -5.85 -12.45 -1.22
C MET A 230 -6.92 -11.56 -1.87
N LEU A 231 -7.83 -10.95 -1.10
CA LEU A 231 -8.73 -9.92 -1.62
C LEU A 231 -7.96 -8.71 -2.18
N SER A 232 -6.86 -8.33 -1.54
CA SER A 232 -5.97 -7.28 -2.05
C SER A 232 -5.23 -7.71 -3.34
N ALA A 233 -4.88 -9.00 -3.46
CA ALA A 233 -4.34 -9.56 -4.70
C ALA A 233 -5.39 -9.54 -5.84
N CYS A 234 -6.65 -9.88 -5.54
CA CYS A 234 -7.78 -9.75 -6.46
C CYS A 234 -7.92 -8.31 -6.95
N ILE A 235 -7.83 -7.32 -6.05
CA ILE A 235 -7.80 -5.90 -6.41
C ILE A 235 -6.64 -5.64 -7.37
N GLY A 236 -5.42 -6.05 -7.06
CA GLY A 236 -4.25 -5.83 -7.92
C GLY A 236 -4.44 -6.33 -9.35
N LEU A 237 -4.94 -7.56 -9.50
CA LEU A 237 -5.14 -8.22 -10.78
C LEU A 237 -6.46 -7.84 -11.49
N GLY A 238 -7.45 -7.32 -10.76
CA GLY A 238 -8.84 -7.20 -11.25
C GLY A 238 -9.56 -8.54 -11.33
N ALA A 239 -9.20 -9.47 -10.44
CA ALA A 239 -9.67 -10.85 -10.37
C ALA A 239 -10.99 -10.93 -9.57
N LEU A 240 -12.09 -10.49 -10.21
CA LEU A 240 -13.41 -10.37 -9.59
C LEU A 240 -14.00 -11.72 -9.20
N GLU A 241 -13.88 -12.75 -10.04
CA GLU A 241 -14.52 -14.04 -9.75
C GLU A 241 -13.76 -14.81 -8.67
N GLN A 242 -12.42 -14.73 -8.61
CA GLN A 242 -11.67 -15.22 -7.44
C GLN A 242 -12.04 -14.41 -6.18
N GLY A 243 -12.22 -13.09 -6.30
CA GLY A 243 -12.65 -12.25 -5.18
C GLY A 243 -14.03 -12.65 -4.64
N LYS A 244 -15.00 -12.90 -5.52
CA LYS A 244 -16.33 -13.43 -5.17
C LYS A 244 -16.23 -14.81 -4.52
N TRP A 245 -15.38 -15.68 -5.02
CA TRP A 245 -15.14 -16.99 -4.42
C TRP A 245 -14.59 -16.87 -2.99
N ILE A 246 -13.57 -16.02 -2.78
CA ILE A 246 -13.01 -15.78 -1.43
C ILE A 246 -14.08 -15.23 -0.49
N HIS A 247 -14.88 -14.25 -0.94
CA HIS A 247 -15.96 -13.69 -0.13
C HIS A 247 -17.02 -14.73 0.24
N ARG A 248 -17.41 -15.61 -0.70
CA ARG A 248 -18.29 -16.75 -0.40
C ARG A 248 -17.68 -17.68 0.64
N TYR A 249 -16.40 -18.03 0.46
CA TYR A 249 -15.67 -18.89 1.40
C TYR A 249 -15.62 -18.29 2.82
N ILE A 250 -15.40 -16.98 2.95
CA ILE A 250 -15.42 -16.27 4.25
C ILE A 250 -16.76 -16.51 4.96
N LYS A 251 -17.87 -16.36 4.23
CA LYS A 251 -19.24 -16.56 4.75
C LYS A 251 -19.51 -18.01 5.14
N GLU A 252 -19.08 -18.96 4.34
CA GLU A 252 -19.34 -20.40 4.56
C GLU A 252 -18.45 -21.01 5.65
N SER A 253 -17.20 -20.56 5.77
CA SER A 253 -16.17 -21.19 6.62
C SER A 253 -16.11 -20.65 8.05
N ARG A 254 -17.07 -19.80 8.46
CA ARG A 254 -17.11 -19.15 9.78
C ARG A 254 -15.78 -18.50 10.19
N ILE A 255 -15.08 -17.89 9.21
CA ILE A 255 -13.90 -17.07 9.51
C ILE A 255 -14.34 -15.91 10.40
N GLU A 256 -13.53 -15.57 11.41
CA GLU A 256 -13.77 -14.37 12.21
C GLU A 256 -13.72 -13.14 11.29
N VAL A 257 -14.85 -12.47 11.14
CA VAL A 257 -14.97 -11.26 10.33
C VAL A 257 -14.97 -10.07 11.27
N ASP A 258 -13.94 -9.23 11.17
CA ASP A 258 -13.90 -7.92 11.80
C ASP A 258 -14.21 -6.82 10.79
N SER A 259 -14.46 -5.60 11.28
CA SER A 259 -14.76 -4.43 10.44
C SER A 259 -13.69 -4.17 9.37
N LYS A 260 -12.43 -4.57 9.61
CA LYS A 260 -11.34 -4.40 8.65
C LYS A 260 -11.48 -5.37 7.48
N LEU A 261 -11.79 -6.64 7.74
CA LEU A 261 -12.04 -7.63 6.69
C LEU A 261 -13.29 -7.25 5.87
N GLU A 262 -14.37 -6.80 6.51
CA GLU A 262 -15.57 -6.32 5.81
C GLU A 262 -15.28 -5.16 4.87
N THR A 263 -14.53 -4.17 5.37
CA THR A 263 -14.09 -3.02 4.56
C THR A 263 -13.24 -3.49 3.37
N THR A 264 -12.41 -4.52 3.56
CA THR A 264 -11.58 -5.08 2.47
C THR A 264 -12.42 -5.79 1.40
N VAL A 265 -13.50 -6.47 1.81
CA VAL A 265 -14.47 -7.06 0.86
C VAL A 265 -15.16 -5.96 0.03
N ILE A 266 -15.59 -4.88 0.66
CA ILE A 266 -16.18 -3.72 -0.04
C ILE A 266 -15.16 -3.11 -1.01
N ASP A 267 -13.92 -2.89 -0.57
CA ASP A 267 -12.84 -2.35 -1.42
C ASP A 267 -12.57 -3.25 -2.63
N MET A 268 -12.61 -4.57 -2.44
CA MET A 268 -12.45 -5.54 -3.51
C MET A 268 -13.52 -5.39 -4.59
N TYR A 269 -14.79 -5.32 -4.21
CA TYR A 269 -15.87 -5.11 -5.18
C TYR A 269 -15.78 -3.74 -5.87
N CYS A 270 -15.56 -2.67 -5.11
CA CYS A 270 -15.38 -1.31 -5.65
C CYS A 270 -14.25 -1.25 -6.68
N LYS A 271 -13.07 -1.81 -6.35
CA LYS A 271 -11.88 -1.78 -7.19
C LYS A 271 -11.79 -2.91 -8.22
N CYS A 272 -12.77 -3.82 -8.26
CA CYS A 272 -12.98 -4.73 -9.38
C CYS A 272 -14.16 -4.29 -10.28
N GLY A 273 -14.75 -3.12 -10.02
CA GLY A 273 -15.79 -2.52 -10.86
C GLY A 273 -17.19 -3.12 -10.67
N CYS A 274 -17.46 -3.75 -9.52
CA CYS A 274 -18.77 -4.32 -9.14
C CYS A 274 -19.38 -3.50 -8.00
N LEU A 275 -19.85 -2.29 -8.32
CA LEU A 275 -20.39 -1.38 -7.30
C LEU A 275 -21.68 -1.88 -6.65
N ASP A 276 -22.50 -2.64 -7.37
CA ASP A 276 -23.78 -3.13 -6.85
C ASP A 276 -23.56 -4.08 -5.66
N GLU A 277 -22.69 -5.09 -5.82
CA GLU A 277 -22.31 -5.99 -4.73
C GLU A 277 -21.56 -5.27 -3.61
N ALA A 278 -20.76 -4.23 -3.93
CA ALA A 278 -20.12 -3.39 -2.91
C ALA A 278 -21.18 -2.71 -2.02
N PHE A 279 -22.22 -2.14 -2.62
CA PHE A 279 -23.34 -1.53 -1.90
C PHE A 279 -24.15 -2.55 -1.10
N GLU A 280 -24.37 -3.75 -1.63
CA GLU A 280 -25.05 -4.83 -0.89
C GLU A 280 -24.30 -5.19 0.39
N VAL A 281 -22.98 -5.40 0.28
CA VAL A 281 -22.13 -5.70 1.44
C VAL A 281 -22.12 -4.52 2.42
N PHE A 282 -21.94 -3.29 1.92
CA PHE A 282 -21.92 -2.08 2.74
C PHE A 282 -23.23 -1.88 3.50
N LYS A 283 -24.39 -2.03 2.83
CA LYS A 283 -25.70 -1.90 3.48
C LYS A 283 -25.92 -2.98 4.55
N GLY A 284 -25.44 -4.19 4.28
CA GLY A 284 -25.56 -5.35 5.18
C GLY A 284 -24.71 -5.30 6.44
N LEU A 285 -23.79 -4.35 6.59
CA LEU A 285 -22.98 -4.20 7.81
C LEU A 285 -23.85 -3.86 9.03
N GLU A 286 -23.69 -4.61 10.13
CA GLU A 286 -24.39 -4.38 11.40
C GLU A 286 -24.05 -3.02 12.00
N SER A 287 -22.79 -2.61 11.91
CA SER A 287 -22.30 -1.29 12.31
C SER A 287 -21.32 -0.77 11.27
N LYS A 288 -21.61 0.40 10.70
CA LYS A 288 -20.77 1.04 9.68
C LYS A 288 -19.77 1.96 10.37
N GLY A 289 -18.51 1.53 10.39
CA GLY A 289 -17.41 2.38 10.87
C GLY A 289 -16.98 3.40 9.81
N ILE A 290 -16.23 4.42 10.24
CA ILE A 290 -15.68 5.45 9.34
C ILE A 290 -14.90 4.87 8.16
N SER A 291 -14.17 3.77 8.37
CA SER A 291 -13.42 3.09 7.32
C SER A 291 -14.31 2.51 6.22
N SER A 292 -15.48 1.94 6.57
CA SER A 292 -16.42 1.42 5.57
C SER A 292 -17.08 2.52 4.75
N TRP A 293 -17.42 3.65 5.38
CA TRP A 293 -17.94 4.85 4.68
C TRP A 293 -16.90 5.41 3.71
N ASN A 294 -15.68 5.64 4.18
CA ASN A 294 -14.58 6.15 3.36
C ASN A 294 -14.26 5.21 2.19
N CYS A 295 -14.29 3.89 2.42
CA CYS A 295 -14.09 2.89 1.37
C CYS A 295 -15.17 2.99 0.28
N MET A 296 -16.43 3.17 0.67
CA MET A 296 -17.53 3.26 -0.29
C MET A 296 -17.50 4.60 -1.06
N ILE A 297 -17.25 5.73 -0.39
CA ILE A 297 -17.09 7.05 -1.02
C ILE A 297 -15.90 7.03 -2.00
N GLY A 298 -14.75 6.49 -1.61
CA GLY A 298 -13.59 6.32 -2.49
C GLY A 298 -13.85 5.35 -3.66
N GLY A 299 -14.62 4.29 -3.41
CA GLY A 299 -15.09 3.38 -4.45
C GLY A 299 -15.97 4.06 -5.51
N LEU A 300 -16.86 4.97 -5.09
CA LEU A 300 -17.63 5.80 -6.01
C LEU A 300 -16.74 6.78 -6.78
N ALA A 301 -15.73 7.37 -6.12
CA ALA A 301 -14.77 8.29 -6.72
C ALA A 301 -13.98 7.65 -7.88
N ILE A 302 -13.39 6.47 -7.65
CA ILE A 302 -12.62 5.76 -8.70
C ILE A 302 -13.51 5.31 -9.86
N ASN A 303 -14.80 5.12 -9.62
CA ASN A 303 -15.79 4.78 -10.66
C ASN A 303 -16.44 6.02 -11.31
N GLY A 304 -16.01 7.23 -10.97
CA GLY A 304 -16.52 8.47 -11.57
C GLY A 304 -17.97 8.80 -11.18
N LYS A 305 -18.42 8.35 -10.01
CA LYS A 305 -19.78 8.57 -9.50
C LYS A 305 -19.80 9.67 -8.44
N GLY A 306 -19.33 10.87 -8.79
CA GLY A 306 -19.15 11.99 -7.85
C GLY A 306 -20.43 12.45 -7.14
N VAL A 307 -21.55 12.53 -7.87
CA VAL A 307 -22.84 12.91 -7.27
C VAL A 307 -23.27 11.89 -6.20
N ALA A 308 -23.17 10.59 -6.51
CA ALA A 308 -23.48 9.54 -5.55
C ALA A 308 -22.53 9.56 -4.33
N ALA A 309 -21.26 9.93 -4.52
CA ALA A 309 -20.31 10.08 -3.42
C ALA A 309 -20.72 11.23 -2.47
N ILE A 310 -21.22 12.35 -3.02
CA ILE A 310 -21.77 13.47 -2.25
C ILE A 310 -23.05 13.07 -1.51
N GLU A 311 -23.95 12.33 -2.16
CA GLU A 311 -25.16 11.80 -1.52
C GLU A 311 -24.81 10.86 -0.36
N LEU A 312 -23.80 10.01 -0.54
CA LEU A 312 -23.35 9.07 0.49
C LEU A 312 -22.68 9.79 1.68
N LEU A 313 -21.94 10.88 1.44
CA LEU A 313 -21.46 11.76 2.52
C LEU A 313 -22.64 12.30 3.33
N LYS A 314 -23.67 12.84 2.67
CA LYS A 314 -24.86 13.37 3.36
C LYS A 314 -25.61 12.29 4.16
N GLU A 315 -25.54 11.03 3.74
CA GLU A 315 -26.05 9.89 4.50
C GLU A 315 -25.17 9.62 5.73
N MET A 316 -23.83 9.59 5.55
CA MET A 316 -22.85 9.43 6.64
C MET A 316 -23.04 10.48 7.73
N GLU A 317 -23.28 11.74 7.37
CA GLU A 317 -23.50 12.85 8.32
C GLU A 317 -24.78 12.70 9.16
N ARG A 318 -25.74 11.86 8.72
CA ARG A 318 -26.96 11.56 9.47
C ARG A 318 -26.78 10.37 10.42
N GLU A 319 -25.71 9.59 10.25
CA GLU A 319 -25.44 8.41 11.07
C GLU A 319 -24.93 8.83 12.45
N LYS A 320 -25.42 8.16 13.50
CA LYS A 320 -25.00 8.49 14.87
C LYS A 320 -23.58 7.95 15.12
N ASN A 321 -22.74 8.77 15.74
CA ASN A 321 -21.36 8.42 16.16
C ASN A 321 -20.37 8.20 15.00
N VAL A 322 -20.68 8.70 13.79
CA VAL A 322 -19.73 8.74 12.68
C VAL A 322 -19.62 10.19 12.22
N ALA A 323 -18.40 10.69 12.11
CA ALA A 323 -18.11 12.02 11.58
C ALA A 323 -17.12 11.90 10.42
N PRO A 324 -17.28 12.67 9.34
CA PRO A 324 -16.28 12.79 8.29
C PRO A 324 -14.88 13.10 8.86
N ASP A 325 -13.86 12.43 8.32
CA ASP A 325 -12.47 12.65 8.67
C ASP A 325 -11.65 13.14 7.46
N TYR A 326 -10.34 13.28 7.69
CA TYR A 326 -9.36 13.62 6.66
C TYR A 326 -9.51 12.75 5.40
N ILE A 327 -9.70 11.44 5.54
CA ILE A 327 -9.77 10.50 4.41
C ILE A 327 -11.12 10.64 3.68
N THR A 328 -12.20 10.95 4.40
CA THR A 328 -13.52 11.22 3.81
C THR A 328 -13.43 12.34 2.78
N PHE A 329 -12.80 13.46 3.14
CA PHE A 329 -12.70 14.62 2.25
C PHE A 329 -11.71 14.44 1.10
N VAL A 330 -10.60 13.71 1.29
CA VAL A 330 -9.75 13.29 0.16
C VAL A 330 -10.56 12.48 -0.86
N SER A 331 -11.34 11.50 -0.38
CA SER A 331 -12.14 10.62 -1.25
C SER A 331 -13.23 11.41 -1.99
N LEU A 332 -13.88 12.34 -1.31
CA LEU A 332 -14.92 13.19 -1.90
C LEU A 332 -14.37 14.16 -2.95
N LEU A 333 -13.25 14.84 -2.66
CA LEU A 333 -12.61 15.75 -3.61
C LEU A 333 -12.09 15.01 -4.83
N SER A 334 -11.56 13.80 -4.67
CA SER A 334 -11.23 12.91 -5.80
C SER A 334 -12.47 12.55 -6.61
N ALA A 335 -13.62 12.32 -5.96
CA ALA A 335 -14.88 12.06 -6.65
C ALA A 335 -15.34 13.26 -7.48
N CYS A 336 -15.20 14.48 -6.94
CA CYS A 336 -15.45 15.72 -7.67
C CYS A 336 -14.49 15.86 -8.86
N ALA A 337 -13.19 15.62 -8.65
CA ALA A 337 -12.15 15.67 -9.69
C ALA A 337 -12.40 14.70 -10.84
N HIS A 338 -12.89 13.49 -10.57
CA HIS A 338 -13.19 12.50 -11.60
C HIS A 338 -14.54 12.70 -12.30
N SER A 339 -15.40 13.56 -11.75
CA SER A 339 -16.75 13.84 -12.26
C SER A 339 -16.92 15.26 -12.78
N GLY A 340 -15.89 16.11 -12.68
CA GLY A 340 -15.91 17.50 -13.14
C GLY A 340 -16.76 18.44 -12.29
N LEU A 341 -17.00 18.08 -11.02
CA LEU A 341 -17.83 18.85 -10.09
C LEU A 341 -17.00 19.96 -9.43
N VAL A 342 -16.66 20.99 -10.21
CA VAL A 342 -15.73 22.06 -9.78
C VAL A 342 -16.27 22.87 -8.61
N ASP A 343 -17.54 23.26 -8.68
CA ASP A 343 -18.17 24.10 -7.67
C ASP A 343 -18.36 23.34 -6.35
N GLU A 344 -18.79 22.09 -6.42
CA GLU A 344 -18.91 21.20 -5.27
C GLU A 344 -17.53 20.90 -4.66
N GLY A 345 -16.50 20.66 -5.49
CA GLY A 345 -15.14 20.48 -4.99
C GLY A 345 -14.62 21.70 -4.23
N LYS A 346 -14.79 22.91 -4.78
CA LYS A 346 -14.46 24.17 -4.08
C LYS A 346 -15.26 24.35 -2.79
N TYR A 347 -16.54 24.00 -2.80
CA TYR A 347 -17.40 24.07 -1.62
C TYR A 347 -16.91 23.13 -0.52
N TYR A 348 -16.72 21.84 -0.83
CA TYR A 348 -16.34 20.84 0.15
C TYR A 348 -14.91 21.02 0.68
N PHE A 349 -14.00 21.60 -0.12
CA PHE A 349 -12.67 21.98 0.33
C PHE A 349 -12.68 23.06 1.42
N ARG A 350 -13.64 24.00 1.39
CA ARG A 350 -13.83 24.96 2.49
C ARG A 350 -14.64 24.34 3.64
N TYR A 351 -15.66 23.58 3.31
CA TYR A 351 -16.57 22.93 4.27
C TYR A 351 -15.82 22.05 5.29
N MET A 352 -14.79 21.31 4.85
CA MET A 352 -13.98 20.47 5.76
C MET A 352 -13.32 21.26 6.89
N THR A 353 -12.85 22.48 6.60
CA THR A 353 -12.21 23.35 7.59
C THR A 353 -13.25 24.11 8.39
N GLU A 354 -14.22 24.72 7.72
CA GLU A 354 -15.22 25.59 8.35
C GLU A 354 -16.18 24.84 9.29
N VAL A 355 -16.53 23.59 8.97
CA VAL A 355 -17.51 22.81 9.73
C VAL A 355 -16.87 21.75 10.61
N TYR A 356 -15.85 21.05 10.12
CA TYR A 356 -15.21 19.95 10.86
C TYR A 356 -13.86 20.32 11.48
N GLY A 357 -13.32 21.51 11.20
CA GLY A 357 -11.99 21.91 11.69
C GLY A 357 -10.87 21.04 11.15
N ILE A 358 -11.08 20.39 10.00
CA ILE A 358 -10.08 19.55 9.35
C ILE A 358 -9.22 20.46 8.46
N GLU A 359 -7.94 20.56 8.81
CA GLU A 359 -6.97 21.32 8.02
C GLU A 359 -6.61 20.55 6.72
N PRO A 360 -6.63 21.22 5.55
CA PRO A 360 -6.23 20.60 4.30
C PRO A 360 -4.75 20.18 4.31
N GLY A 361 -4.50 18.91 4.04
CA GLY A 361 -3.14 18.39 3.81
C GLY A 361 -2.84 18.14 2.33
N MET A 362 -1.67 17.55 2.04
CA MET A 362 -1.12 17.39 0.69
C MET A 362 -2.10 16.73 -0.29
N GLU A 363 -2.79 15.69 0.16
CA GLU A 363 -3.74 14.90 -0.64
C GLU A 363 -4.97 15.72 -1.04
N HIS A 364 -5.44 16.62 -0.18
CA HIS A 364 -6.57 17.51 -0.46
C HIS A 364 -6.21 18.52 -1.54
N TYR A 365 -5.03 19.16 -1.41
CA TYR A 365 -4.50 20.07 -2.43
C TYR A 365 -4.26 19.35 -3.76
N GLY A 366 -3.75 18.11 -3.72
CA GLY A 366 -3.59 17.27 -4.91
C GLY A 366 -4.91 17.03 -5.65
N CYS A 367 -5.98 16.72 -4.92
CA CYS A 367 -7.31 16.55 -5.51
C CYS A 367 -7.85 17.87 -6.10
N MET A 368 -7.64 19.01 -5.43
CA MET A 368 -8.07 20.31 -5.93
C MET A 368 -7.32 20.73 -7.21
N VAL A 369 -6.01 20.51 -7.25
CA VAL A 369 -5.19 20.78 -8.44
C VAL A 369 -5.58 19.86 -9.59
N ASP A 370 -5.87 18.58 -9.32
CA ASP A 370 -6.38 17.65 -10.34
C ASP A 370 -7.74 18.09 -10.88
N LEU A 371 -8.68 18.46 -10.02
CA LEU A 371 -10.01 18.97 -10.39
C LEU A 371 -9.93 20.23 -11.27
N LEU A 372 -9.21 21.26 -10.81
CA LEU A 372 -9.06 22.53 -11.52
C LEU A 372 -8.26 22.33 -12.82
N GLY A 373 -7.21 21.52 -12.77
CA GLY A 373 -6.37 21.18 -13.91
C GLY A 373 -7.15 20.49 -15.02
N ARG A 374 -7.95 19.47 -14.70
CA ARG A 374 -8.82 18.79 -15.68
C ARG A 374 -9.87 19.73 -16.27
N ALA A 375 -10.41 20.65 -15.45
CA ALA A 375 -11.34 21.69 -15.89
C ALA A 375 -10.70 22.79 -16.76
N GLY A 376 -9.37 22.80 -16.93
CA GLY A 376 -8.65 23.82 -17.72
C GLY A 376 -8.38 25.12 -16.98
N LEU A 377 -8.69 25.17 -15.68
CA LEU A 377 -8.47 26.32 -14.81
C LEU A 377 -7.02 26.33 -14.29
N LEU A 378 -6.04 26.34 -15.19
CA LEU A 378 -4.61 26.17 -14.86
C LEU A 378 -4.07 27.26 -13.94
N GLU A 379 -4.52 28.51 -14.12
CA GLU A 379 -4.10 29.63 -13.27
C GLU A 379 -4.66 29.50 -11.85
N GLU A 380 -5.91 29.03 -11.70
CA GLU A 380 -6.46 28.74 -10.37
C GLU A 380 -5.75 27.55 -9.73
N ALA A 381 -5.45 26.50 -10.51
CA ALA A 381 -4.69 25.35 -10.02
C ALA A 381 -3.30 25.78 -9.54
N ARG A 382 -2.62 26.69 -10.26
CA ARG A 382 -1.34 27.25 -9.82
C ARG A 382 -1.48 28.09 -8.56
N LYS A 383 -2.51 28.93 -8.47
CA LYS A 383 -2.81 29.72 -7.27
C LYS A 383 -3.01 28.82 -6.03
N VAL A 384 -3.72 27.71 -6.17
CA VAL A 384 -3.90 26.73 -5.08
C VAL A 384 -2.56 26.17 -4.60
N ILE A 385 -1.60 25.93 -5.50
CA ILE A 385 -0.24 25.50 -5.13
C ILE A 385 0.53 26.63 -4.43
N ASP A 386 0.42 27.85 -4.93
CA ASP A 386 1.16 28.99 -4.38
C ASP A 386 0.64 29.38 -2.97
N GLU A 387 -0.63 29.13 -2.67
CA GLU A 387 -1.29 29.42 -1.39
C GLU A 387 -1.18 28.28 -0.35
N MET A 388 -0.68 27.09 -0.73
CA MET A 388 -0.64 25.96 0.18
C MET A 388 0.42 26.15 1.29
N PRO A 389 0.14 25.75 2.55
CA PRO A 389 1.03 26.04 3.69
C PRO A 389 2.30 25.16 3.75
N MET A 390 2.46 24.24 2.80
CA MET A 390 3.58 23.30 2.72
C MET A 390 4.20 23.31 1.31
N ARG A 391 5.38 22.73 1.13
CA ARG A 391 5.96 22.62 -0.23
C ARG A 391 5.22 21.54 -1.03
N PRO A 392 4.82 21.80 -2.29
CA PRO A 392 4.08 20.83 -3.08
C PRO A 392 4.95 19.60 -3.36
N ASP A 393 4.32 18.43 -3.25
CA ASP A 393 4.95 17.17 -3.59
C ASP A 393 4.80 16.84 -5.10
N VAL A 394 5.36 15.70 -5.48
CA VAL A 394 5.28 15.19 -6.85
C VAL A 394 3.89 14.76 -7.29
N GLY A 395 2.97 14.52 -6.36
CA GLY A 395 1.57 14.24 -6.63
C GLY A 395 0.87 15.49 -7.15
N VAL A 396 0.93 16.58 -6.37
CA VAL A 396 0.33 17.87 -6.70
C VAL A 396 0.90 18.44 -8.01
N LEU A 397 2.23 18.52 -8.10
CA LEU A 397 2.90 19.01 -9.31
C LEU A 397 2.66 18.09 -10.51
N GLY A 398 2.56 16.78 -10.28
CA GLY A 398 2.21 15.82 -11.32
C GLY A 398 0.82 16.02 -11.91
N ALA A 399 -0.17 16.34 -11.07
CA ALA A 399 -1.52 16.66 -11.52
C ALA A 399 -1.54 17.91 -12.41
N LEU A 400 -0.85 18.99 -11.99
CA LEU A 400 -0.73 20.21 -12.79
C LEU A 400 0.00 19.97 -14.11
N LEU A 401 1.10 19.21 -14.11
CA LEU A 401 1.82 18.84 -15.34
C LEU A 401 0.94 18.05 -16.31
N GLY A 402 0.13 17.12 -15.78
CA GLY A 402 -0.86 16.38 -16.56
C GLY A 402 -1.88 17.32 -17.21
N ALA A 403 -2.39 18.28 -16.44
CA ALA A 403 -3.31 19.31 -16.94
C ALA A 403 -2.68 20.21 -18.01
N CYS A 404 -1.43 20.65 -17.83
CA CYS A 404 -0.69 21.41 -18.83
C CYS A 404 -0.53 20.64 -20.15
N LYS A 405 -0.32 19.31 -20.08
CA LYS A 405 -0.29 18.46 -21.28
C LYS A 405 -1.65 18.42 -21.98
N ILE A 406 -2.74 18.27 -21.22
CA ILE A 406 -4.11 18.18 -21.76
C ILE A 406 -4.49 19.49 -22.47
N HIS A 407 -4.19 20.63 -21.84
CA HIS A 407 -4.59 21.96 -22.32
C HIS A 407 -3.52 22.70 -23.13
N GLY A 408 -2.37 22.06 -23.39
CA GLY A 408 -1.30 22.60 -24.24
C GLY A 408 -0.52 23.79 -23.65
N ASN A 409 -0.50 23.97 -22.32
CA ASN A 409 0.27 25.04 -21.68
C ASN A 409 1.75 24.62 -21.50
N ILE A 410 2.54 24.83 -22.56
CA ILE A 410 3.94 24.40 -22.64
C ILE A 410 4.82 25.10 -21.60
N LYS A 411 4.63 26.41 -21.38
CA LYS A 411 5.49 27.20 -20.50
C LYS A 411 5.39 26.73 -19.05
N LEU A 412 4.16 26.62 -18.54
CA LEU A 412 3.92 26.12 -17.18
C LEU A 412 4.31 24.64 -17.05
N GLY A 413 3.96 23.81 -18.05
CA GLY A 413 4.29 22.39 -18.02
C GLY A 413 5.79 22.11 -18.07
N GLU A 414 6.59 22.94 -18.76
CA GLU A 414 8.05 22.82 -18.74
C GLU A 414 8.65 23.13 -17.36
N GLU A 415 8.21 24.23 -16.73
CA GLU A 415 8.65 24.63 -15.39
C GLU A 415 8.39 23.50 -14.38
N ILE A 416 7.14 23.05 -14.32
CA ILE A 416 6.71 21.99 -13.40
C ILE A 416 7.37 20.65 -13.74
N GLY A 417 7.49 20.32 -15.04
CA GLY A 417 8.09 19.06 -15.49
C GLY A 417 9.55 18.89 -15.08
N LYS A 418 10.34 19.96 -15.18
CA LYS A 418 11.73 19.98 -14.71
C LYS A 418 11.79 19.77 -13.20
N GLN A 419 10.94 20.47 -12.44
CA GLN A 419 10.88 20.33 -10.98
C GLN A 419 10.51 18.90 -10.53
N VAL A 420 9.49 18.29 -11.14
CA VAL A 420 9.04 16.94 -10.78
C VAL A 420 10.09 15.87 -11.10
N ILE A 421 10.85 16.04 -12.18
CA ILE A 421 11.97 15.14 -12.52
C ILE A 421 13.07 15.20 -11.47
N GLU A 422 13.39 16.38 -10.92
CA GLU A 422 14.39 16.50 -9.87
C GLU A 422 13.90 15.97 -8.51
N LEU A 423 12.60 16.05 -8.24
CA LEU A 423 12.02 15.47 -7.02
C LEU A 423 11.94 13.94 -7.05
N GLU A 424 11.70 13.33 -8.21
CA GLU A 424 11.69 11.87 -8.41
C GLU A 424 12.59 11.46 -9.60
N PRO A 425 13.93 11.50 -9.44
CA PRO A 425 14.86 11.25 -10.55
C PRO A 425 14.75 9.85 -11.13
N SER A 426 14.30 8.86 -10.34
CA SER A 426 14.18 7.46 -10.71
C SER A 426 12.84 7.09 -11.38
N ASN A 427 11.86 8.00 -11.42
CA ASN A 427 10.52 7.71 -11.91
C ASN A 427 10.39 8.01 -13.42
N SER A 428 10.41 6.97 -14.25
CA SER A 428 10.30 7.11 -15.71
C SER A 428 9.05 7.86 -16.19
N GLY A 429 7.94 7.78 -15.43
CA GLY A 429 6.67 8.40 -15.81
C GLY A 429 6.76 9.92 -15.92
N ARG A 430 7.63 10.56 -15.12
CA ARG A 430 7.80 12.03 -15.10
C ARG A 430 8.49 12.53 -16.37
N TYR A 431 9.59 11.86 -16.75
CA TYR A 431 10.29 12.09 -18.02
C TYR A 431 9.35 11.89 -19.21
N VAL A 432 8.61 10.78 -19.23
CA VAL A 432 7.66 10.48 -20.30
C VAL A 432 6.56 11.54 -20.39
N LEU A 433 6.06 12.06 -19.28
CA LEU A 433 5.03 13.09 -19.28
C LEU A 433 5.53 14.42 -19.85
N LEU A 434 6.73 14.86 -19.46
CA LEU A 434 7.36 16.08 -20.00
C LEU A 434 7.74 15.91 -21.49
N ALA A 435 8.30 14.76 -21.88
CA ALA A 435 8.61 14.46 -23.27
C ALA A 435 7.34 14.47 -24.15
N ASN A 436 6.22 13.94 -23.64
CA ASN A 436 4.94 13.99 -24.35
C ASN A 436 4.41 15.43 -24.50
N LEU A 437 4.59 16.30 -23.49
CA LEU A 437 4.24 17.71 -23.60
C LEU A 437 5.04 18.39 -24.73
N TYR A 438 6.35 18.13 -24.82
CA TYR A 438 7.18 18.65 -25.90
C TYR A 438 6.81 18.09 -27.27
N ALA A 439 6.49 16.79 -27.35
CA ALA A 439 6.04 16.17 -28.58
C ALA A 439 4.74 16.79 -29.11
N ASN A 440 3.76 17.05 -28.23
CA ASN A 440 2.52 17.75 -28.56
C ASN A 440 2.77 19.18 -29.09
N ALA A 441 3.86 19.80 -28.66
CA ALA A 441 4.30 21.12 -29.10
C ALA A 441 5.19 21.11 -30.37
N GLY A 442 5.52 19.92 -30.90
CA GLY A 442 6.47 19.77 -32.02
C GLY A 442 7.94 20.08 -31.65
N ARG A 443 8.28 20.16 -30.36
CA ARG A 443 9.63 20.47 -29.85
C ARG A 443 10.50 19.22 -29.73
N TRP A 444 10.88 18.63 -30.87
CA TRP A 444 11.56 17.32 -30.92
C TRP A 444 12.97 17.29 -30.32
N GLU A 445 13.69 18.41 -30.36
CA GLU A 445 15.01 18.52 -29.72
C GLU A 445 14.91 18.35 -28.20
N ASP A 446 13.90 18.97 -27.58
CA ASP A 446 13.64 18.83 -26.15
C ASP A 446 13.17 17.41 -25.77
N VAL A 447 12.42 16.75 -26.66
CA VAL A 447 12.05 15.33 -26.49
C VAL A 447 13.32 14.46 -26.43
N ALA A 448 14.25 14.65 -27.37
CA ALA A 448 15.50 13.92 -27.40
C ALA A 448 16.35 14.20 -26.15
N TYR A 449 16.39 15.46 -25.68
CA TYR A 449 17.08 15.84 -24.45
C TYR A 449 16.52 15.13 -23.22
N VAL A 450 15.20 15.15 -23.00
CA VAL A 450 14.58 14.51 -21.82
C VAL A 450 14.81 13.00 -21.82
N ARG A 451 14.79 12.35 -23.00
CA ARG A 451 15.07 10.92 -23.14
C ARG A 451 16.53 10.59 -22.85
N LYS A 452 17.45 11.41 -23.34
CA LYS A 452 18.87 11.28 -23.02
C LYS A 452 19.09 11.41 -21.52
N LEU A 453 18.49 12.41 -20.88
CA LEU A 453 18.56 12.61 -19.43
C LEU A 453 18.04 11.38 -18.65
N MET A 454 16.92 10.80 -19.09
CA MET A 454 16.36 9.59 -18.50
C MET A 454 17.35 8.41 -18.58
N ASN A 455 17.99 8.22 -19.75
CA ASN A 455 18.98 7.16 -19.97
C ASN A 455 20.28 7.40 -19.20
N ASP A 456 20.78 8.63 -19.17
CA ASP A 456 21.99 9.02 -18.44
C ASP A 456 21.83 8.79 -16.92
N ARG A 457 20.60 8.87 -16.41
CA ARG A 457 20.23 8.54 -15.02
C ARG A 457 19.90 7.06 -14.80
N GLY A 458 20.04 6.20 -15.81
CA GLY A 458 19.78 4.77 -15.73
C GLY A 458 18.30 4.39 -15.55
N VAL A 459 17.38 5.30 -15.85
CA VAL A 459 15.94 5.11 -15.63
C VAL A 459 15.33 4.38 -16.82
N LYS A 460 14.70 3.23 -16.57
CA LYS A 460 14.01 2.44 -17.60
C LYS A 460 12.51 2.67 -17.54
N LYS A 461 11.88 2.79 -18.71
CA LYS A 461 10.42 2.89 -18.83
C LYS A 461 9.77 1.56 -18.44
N ALA A 462 8.83 1.61 -17.51
CA ALA A 462 8.00 0.45 -17.19
C ALA A 462 7.11 0.07 -18.39
N PRO A 463 7.04 -1.22 -18.77
CA PRO A 463 6.16 -1.67 -19.85
C PRO A 463 4.69 -1.50 -19.44
N GLY A 464 3.85 -1.13 -20.40
CA GLY A 464 2.41 -1.14 -20.22
C GLY A 464 1.90 -2.59 -20.25
N CYS A 465 1.21 -2.99 -19.18
CA CYS A 465 0.65 -4.31 -19.02
C CYS A 465 -0.85 -4.21 -18.74
N SER A 466 -1.64 -5.01 -19.47
CA SER A 466 -3.07 -5.15 -19.26
C SER A 466 -3.41 -6.57 -18.87
N ALA A 467 -4.33 -6.76 -17.93
CA ALA A 467 -4.81 -8.08 -17.52
C ALA A 467 -6.32 -8.20 -17.69
N ILE A 468 -6.80 -9.41 -17.98
CA ILE A 468 -8.22 -9.77 -18.06
C ILE A 468 -8.43 -11.14 -17.40
N GLU A 469 -9.53 -11.28 -16.65
CA GLU A 469 -9.90 -12.54 -16.01
C GLU A 469 -10.85 -13.34 -16.92
N LEU A 470 -10.26 -14.35 -17.57
CA LEU A 470 -10.78 -15.44 -18.39
C LEU A 470 -11.08 -16.78 -17.71
N GLU A 471 -12.32 -17.28 -17.62
CA GLU A 471 -12.56 -18.70 -17.23
C GLU A 471 -11.87 -19.11 -15.91
N GLY A 472 -11.77 -18.17 -14.95
CA GLY A 472 -11.09 -18.36 -13.66
C GLY A 472 -9.56 -18.17 -13.68
N ALA A 473 -8.97 -17.79 -14.82
CA ALA A 473 -7.56 -17.49 -15.00
C ALA A 473 -7.32 -16.01 -15.37
N VAL A 474 -6.31 -15.40 -14.75
CA VAL A 474 -5.89 -14.03 -15.08
C VAL A 474 -4.86 -14.08 -16.20
N ASN A 475 -5.19 -13.50 -17.35
CA ASN A 475 -4.34 -13.45 -18.55
C ASN A 475 -3.73 -12.06 -18.69
N GLN A 476 -2.39 -11.98 -18.75
CA GLN A 476 -1.65 -10.72 -18.85
C GLN A 476 -1.04 -10.51 -20.23
N PHE A 477 -1.08 -9.27 -20.70
CA PHE A 477 -0.60 -8.86 -22.01
C PHE A 477 0.36 -7.69 -21.88
N ILE A 478 1.47 -7.75 -22.60
CA ILE A 478 2.44 -6.66 -22.73
C ILE A 478 2.53 -6.32 -24.21
N ALA A 479 2.58 -5.02 -24.54
CA ALA A 479 2.74 -4.59 -25.93
C ALA A 479 4.03 -5.16 -26.55
N GLY A 480 3.91 -5.81 -27.71
CA GLY A 480 5.02 -6.52 -28.37
C GLY A 480 5.35 -7.91 -27.79
N GLY A 481 4.73 -8.29 -26.67
CA GLY A 481 4.89 -9.62 -26.07
C GLY A 481 4.15 -10.70 -26.86
N ARG A 482 4.87 -11.74 -27.30
CA ARG A 482 4.32 -12.92 -27.98
C ARG A 482 4.36 -14.19 -27.11
N THR A 483 4.47 -14.02 -25.79
CA THR A 483 4.61 -15.13 -24.83
C THR A 483 3.31 -15.88 -24.56
N HIS A 484 2.15 -15.31 -24.92
CA HIS A 484 0.85 -15.95 -24.73
C HIS A 484 0.71 -17.16 -25.69
N PRO A 485 0.21 -18.33 -25.21
CA PRO A 485 0.04 -19.52 -26.06
C PRO A 485 -0.77 -19.27 -27.33
N GLU A 486 -1.80 -18.42 -27.22
CA GLU A 486 -2.72 -18.05 -28.31
C GLU A 486 -2.34 -16.75 -29.04
N ALA A 487 -1.09 -16.28 -28.94
CA ALA A 487 -0.69 -14.98 -29.48
C ALA A 487 -1.08 -14.79 -30.96
N LYS A 488 -0.95 -15.82 -31.81
CA LYS A 488 -1.32 -15.73 -33.23
C LYS A 488 -2.79 -15.36 -33.44
N GLU A 489 -3.69 -16.00 -32.71
CA GLU A 489 -5.14 -15.78 -32.81
C GLU A 489 -5.53 -14.40 -32.27
N ILE A 490 -4.92 -14.00 -31.15
CA ILE A 490 -5.17 -12.69 -30.53
C ILE A 490 -4.75 -11.56 -31.47
N TYR A 491 -3.56 -11.65 -32.07
CA TYR A 491 -3.07 -10.63 -33.00
C TYR A 491 -3.93 -10.59 -34.28
N ALA A 492 -4.35 -11.74 -34.80
CA ALA A 492 -5.30 -11.79 -35.92
C ALA A 492 -6.64 -11.12 -35.57
N LYS A 493 -7.14 -11.34 -34.34
CA LYS A 493 -8.36 -10.69 -33.86
C LYS A 493 -8.20 -9.18 -33.71
N VAL A 494 -7.04 -8.69 -33.24
CA VAL A 494 -6.75 -7.25 -33.20
C VAL A 494 -6.81 -6.64 -34.59
N ASN A 495 -6.26 -7.30 -35.61
CA ASN A 495 -6.33 -6.82 -36.99
C ASN A 495 -7.78 -6.78 -37.50
N GLU A 496 -8.57 -7.83 -37.27
CA GLU A 496 -10.01 -7.84 -37.58
C GLU A 496 -10.75 -6.67 -36.91
N ILE A 497 -10.49 -6.44 -35.62
CA ILE A 497 -11.08 -5.32 -34.87
C ILE A 497 -10.70 -4.00 -35.55
N LEU A 498 -9.42 -3.76 -35.79
CA LEU A 498 -8.93 -2.50 -36.37
C LEU A 498 -9.52 -2.26 -37.76
N ASP A 499 -9.62 -3.27 -38.61
CA ASP A 499 -10.24 -3.16 -39.93
C ASP A 499 -11.74 -2.81 -39.83
N ARG A 500 -12.45 -3.46 -38.91
CA ARG A 500 -13.85 -3.16 -38.65
C ARG A 500 -14.03 -1.73 -38.12
N LEU A 501 -13.14 -1.29 -37.23
CA LEU A 501 -13.16 0.08 -36.72
C LEU A 501 -12.86 1.11 -37.82
N ARG A 502 -11.93 0.84 -38.73
CA ARG A 502 -11.64 1.73 -39.88
C ARG A 502 -12.87 1.92 -40.77
N SER A 503 -13.68 0.86 -40.94
CA SER A 503 -14.92 0.95 -41.73
C SER A 503 -15.96 1.91 -41.15
N VAL A 504 -15.90 2.20 -39.84
CA VAL A 504 -16.75 3.18 -39.15
C VAL A 504 -16.04 4.51 -38.87
N GLY A 505 -14.92 4.77 -39.55
CA GLY A 505 -14.21 6.05 -39.50
C GLY A 505 -13.13 6.18 -38.42
N TYR A 506 -12.66 5.07 -37.83
CA TYR A 506 -11.52 5.11 -36.91
C TYR A 506 -10.22 5.48 -37.63
N VAL A 507 -9.57 6.52 -37.12
CA VAL A 507 -8.19 6.91 -37.48
C VAL A 507 -7.36 6.86 -36.20
N PRO A 508 -6.21 6.15 -36.19
CA PRO A 508 -5.34 6.10 -35.02
C PRO A 508 -4.88 7.49 -34.60
N VAL A 509 -4.99 7.80 -33.30
CA VAL A 509 -4.47 9.07 -32.76
C VAL A 509 -2.95 8.96 -32.66
N THR A 510 -2.22 9.64 -33.53
CA THR A 510 -0.75 9.56 -33.64
C THR A 510 0.02 10.58 -32.80
N ASP A 511 -0.64 11.33 -31.90
CA ASP A 511 -0.04 12.39 -31.06
C ASP A 511 1.33 11.97 -30.49
N GLY A 512 2.42 12.43 -31.12
CA GLY A 512 3.80 12.32 -30.61
C GLY A 512 4.56 10.99 -30.81
N VAL A 513 4.00 9.95 -31.43
CA VAL A 513 4.59 8.58 -31.42
C VAL A 513 5.39 8.21 -32.69
N LEU A 514 5.44 9.07 -33.70
CA LEU A 514 5.81 8.69 -35.08
C LEU A 514 7.31 8.44 -35.39
N HIS A 515 8.25 8.68 -34.46
CA HIS A 515 9.69 8.51 -34.75
C HIS A 515 10.43 7.53 -33.83
N ASP A 516 9.71 6.70 -33.07
CA ASP A 516 10.29 5.98 -31.93
C ASP A 516 10.76 4.54 -32.21
N ILE A 517 11.10 4.19 -33.45
CA ILE A 517 11.18 2.79 -33.85
C ILE A 517 12.23 2.49 -34.94
N SER A 518 12.98 1.41 -34.73
CA SER A 518 13.93 0.81 -35.68
C SER A 518 13.20 0.28 -36.95
N GLU A 519 13.87 0.22 -38.10
CA GLU A 519 13.21 -0.11 -39.38
C GLU A 519 12.51 -1.50 -39.42
N GLU A 520 12.82 -2.41 -38.48
CA GLU A 520 12.19 -3.74 -38.35
C GLU A 520 10.83 -3.72 -37.61
N GLU A 521 10.49 -2.62 -36.94
CA GLU A 521 9.30 -2.46 -36.08
C GLU A 521 8.22 -1.56 -36.75
N ARG A 522 8.33 -1.35 -38.09
CA ARG A 522 7.45 -0.49 -38.92
C ARG A 522 5.97 -0.92 -39.00
N GLU A 523 5.53 -1.98 -38.32
CA GLU A 523 4.10 -2.25 -38.08
C GLU A 523 3.62 -1.50 -36.82
N ASN A 524 3.26 -0.22 -37.03
CA ASN A 524 2.79 0.79 -36.05
C ASN A 524 2.46 0.28 -34.61
N PRO A 525 3.28 0.62 -33.61
CA PRO A 525 3.20 0.14 -32.22
C PRO A 525 1.86 0.47 -31.53
N LEU A 526 1.12 1.47 -32.04
CA LEU A 526 -0.21 1.82 -31.55
C LEU A 526 -1.24 0.70 -31.76
N TYR A 527 -1.05 -0.18 -32.75
CA TYR A 527 -2.01 -1.25 -33.04
C TYR A 527 -2.05 -2.34 -31.97
N TYR A 528 -0.93 -2.59 -31.30
CA TYR A 528 -0.76 -3.74 -30.40
C TYR A 528 -0.52 -3.33 -28.94
N HIS A 529 -1.12 -2.21 -28.51
CA HIS A 529 -1.17 -1.87 -27.09
C HIS A 529 -1.83 -3.00 -26.28
N SER A 530 -1.35 -3.21 -25.05
CA SER A 530 -1.78 -4.32 -24.19
C SER A 530 -3.30 -4.33 -23.95
N GLU A 531 -3.93 -3.15 -23.91
CA GLU A 531 -5.38 -2.99 -23.79
C GLU A 531 -6.11 -3.64 -24.96
N LYS A 532 -5.64 -3.42 -26.19
CA LYS A 532 -6.24 -3.97 -27.41
C LYS A 532 -6.06 -5.49 -27.46
N LEU A 533 -4.89 -5.98 -27.05
CA LEU A 533 -4.62 -7.42 -26.94
C LEU A 533 -5.59 -8.07 -25.93
N ALA A 534 -5.77 -7.46 -24.76
CA ALA A 534 -6.68 -7.94 -23.72
C ALA A 534 -8.15 -7.93 -24.18
N ILE A 535 -8.60 -6.86 -24.85
CA ILE A 535 -9.97 -6.79 -25.42
C ILE A 535 -10.14 -7.86 -26.50
N ALA A 536 -9.16 -8.04 -27.39
CA ALA A 536 -9.22 -9.03 -28.45
C ALA A 536 -9.33 -10.46 -27.92
N PHE A 537 -8.49 -10.81 -26.92
CA PHE A 537 -8.62 -12.08 -26.21
C PHE A 537 -10.00 -12.21 -25.55
N GLY A 538 -10.47 -11.13 -24.93
CA GLY A 538 -11.81 -11.03 -24.36
C GLY A 538 -12.92 -11.38 -25.35
N LEU A 539 -12.87 -10.79 -26.55
CA LEU A 539 -13.85 -11.02 -27.60
C LEU A 539 -13.75 -12.41 -28.25
N LEU A 540 -12.60 -13.09 -28.16
CA LEU A 540 -12.43 -14.46 -28.65
C LEU A 540 -13.03 -15.50 -27.69
N ARG A 541 -12.86 -15.30 -26.38
CA ARG A 541 -13.12 -16.34 -25.37
C ARG A 541 -14.37 -16.09 -24.53
N ALA A 542 -14.71 -14.83 -24.24
CA ALA A 542 -15.87 -14.52 -23.39
C ALA A 542 -17.20 -14.86 -24.07
N LYS A 543 -18.21 -15.22 -23.28
CA LYS A 543 -19.54 -15.54 -23.81
C LYS A 543 -20.20 -14.31 -24.42
N PRO A 544 -21.09 -14.45 -25.42
CA PRO A 544 -21.90 -13.33 -25.92
C PRO A 544 -22.61 -12.57 -24.78
N GLY A 545 -22.51 -11.24 -24.76
CA GLY A 545 -23.12 -10.37 -23.74
C GLY A 545 -22.34 -10.20 -22.42
N GLU A 546 -21.34 -11.02 -22.14
CA GLU A 546 -20.50 -10.91 -20.94
C GLU A 546 -19.63 -9.64 -20.94
N THR A 547 -19.59 -8.91 -19.82
CA THR A 547 -18.79 -7.69 -19.66
C THR A 547 -17.29 -8.00 -19.58
N LEU A 548 -16.48 -7.38 -20.45
CA LEU A 548 -15.03 -7.54 -20.43
C LEU A 548 -14.41 -6.61 -19.38
N ARG A 549 -13.74 -7.16 -18.37
CA ARG A 549 -13.09 -6.39 -17.29
C ARG A 549 -11.58 -6.43 -17.43
N ILE A 550 -10.97 -5.27 -17.64
CA ILE A 550 -9.54 -5.14 -17.94
C ILE A 550 -8.90 -4.23 -16.91
N THR A 551 -7.74 -4.62 -16.39
CA THR A 551 -6.92 -3.75 -15.54
C THR A 551 -5.66 -3.33 -16.29
N LYS A 552 -5.23 -2.09 -16.10
CA LYS A 552 -4.03 -1.51 -16.70
C LYS A 552 -3.14 -0.92 -15.60
N ASN A 553 -1.85 -1.26 -15.63
CA ASN A 553 -0.87 -0.74 -14.66
C ASN A 553 -0.51 0.75 -14.85
N LEU A 554 -0.77 1.29 -16.05
CA LEU A 554 -0.55 2.68 -16.43
C LEU A 554 -1.88 3.38 -16.73
N ARG A 555 -1.84 4.70 -16.92
CA ARG A 555 -3.01 5.44 -17.44
C ARG A 555 -3.27 5.01 -18.89
N VAL A 556 -4.54 4.77 -19.23
CA VAL A 556 -4.94 4.42 -20.60
C VAL A 556 -4.60 5.58 -21.54
N CYS A 557 -4.13 5.30 -22.76
CA CYS A 557 -3.85 6.38 -23.72
C CYS A 557 -5.11 6.82 -24.49
N LYS A 558 -5.09 8.03 -25.06
CA LYS A 558 -6.23 8.60 -25.80
C LYS A 558 -6.73 7.70 -26.93
N ASP A 559 -5.80 7.07 -27.65
CA ASP A 559 -6.14 6.11 -28.72
C ASP A 559 -6.84 4.86 -28.18
N CYS A 560 -6.30 4.22 -27.13
CA CYS A 560 -6.93 3.03 -26.52
C CYS A 560 -8.29 3.35 -25.90
N HIS A 561 -8.47 4.53 -25.32
CA HIS A 561 -9.76 5.00 -24.84
C HIS A 561 -10.78 5.12 -25.99
N GLN A 562 -10.39 5.78 -27.10
CA GLN A 562 -11.25 5.92 -28.28
C GLN A 562 -11.58 4.57 -28.92
N VAL A 563 -10.58 3.68 -29.04
CA VAL A 563 -10.77 2.33 -29.56
C VAL A 563 -11.72 1.54 -28.68
N SER A 564 -11.59 1.60 -27.35
CA SER A 564 -12.50 0.89 -26.43
C SER A 564 -13.95 1.38 -26.56
N LYS A 565 -14.17 2.70 -26.72
CA LYS A 565 -15.49 3.26 -27.08
C LYS A 565 -16.03 2.66 -28.38
N LEU A 566 -15.24 2.69 -29.45
CA LEU A 566 -15.71 2.20 -30.75
C LEU A 566 -15.96 0.69 -30.74
N ILE A 567 -15.13 -0.10 -30.04
CA ILE A 567 -15.36 -1.54 -29.87
C ILE A 567 -16.67 -1.79 -29.14
N SER A 568 -16.95 -1.05 -28.05
CA SER A 568 -18.19 -1.25 -27.28
C SER A 568 -19.45 -1.03 -28.13
N LYS A 569 -19.40 -0.09 -29.08
CA LYS A 569 -20.47 0.14 -30.07
C LYS A 569 -20.54 -0.93 -31.14
N VAL A 570 -19.40 -1.24 -31.77
CA VAL A 570 -19.34 -2.08 -32.98
C VAL A 570 -19.57 -3.56 -32.65
N TYR A 571 -19.10 -4.01 -31.50
CA TYR A 571 -19.24 -5.40 -31.05
C TYR A 571 -20.39 -5.60 -30.05
N ASP A 572 -21.17 -4.55 -29.77
CA ASP A 572 -22.24 -4.54 -28.77
C ASP A 572 -21.79 -5.19 -27.45
N ARG A 573 -20.74 -4.61 -26.89
CA ARG A 573 -20.00 -5.21 -25.77
C ARG A 573 -19.73 -4.18 -24.69
N GLU A 574 -20.14 -4.47 -23.47
CA GLU A 574 -19.72 -3.67 -22.33
C GLU A 574 -18.26 -3.99 -21.97
N ILE A 575 -17.44 -2.95 -21.86
CA ILE A 575 -16.01 -3.08 -21.52
C ILE A 575 -15.73 -2.16 -20.34
N VAL A 576 -15.16 -2.70 -19.28
CA VAL A 576 -14.76 -1.94 -18.09
C VAL A 576 -13.25 -1.98 -18.03
N VAL A 577 -12.60 -0.82 -18.14
CA VAL A 577 -11.14 -0.70 -18.02
C VAL A 577 -10.80 0.10 -16.78
N ARG A 578 -10.07 -0.52 -15.84
CA ARG A 578 -9.48 0.17 -14.70
C ARG A 578 -8.05 0.55 -15.04
N ASP A 579 -7.77 1.84 -15.08
CA ASP A 579 -6.41 2.35 -15.16
C ASP A 579 -5.86 2.69 -13.76
N ARG A 580 -4.68 3.31 -13.68
CA ARG A 580 -4.05 3.67 -12.40
C ARG A 580 -4.90 4.63 -11.55
N ASN A 581 -5.78 5.42 -12.17
CA ASN A 581 -6.49 6.52 -11.53
C ASN A 581 -8.00 6.24 -11.38
N ARG A 582 -8.62 5.61 -12.38
CA ARG A 582 -10.08 5.45 -12.44
C ARG A 582 -10.53 4.28 -13.29
N PHE A 583 -11.83 3.99 -13.21
CA PHE A 583 -12.54 3.16 -14.16
C PHE A 583 -13.07 3.98 -15.34
N HIS A 584 -13.06 3.32 -16.49
CA HIS A 584 -13.69 3.71 -17.72
C HIS A 584 -14.68 2.60 -18.10
N GLN A 585 -15.98 2.88 -18.03
CA GLN A 585 -17.02 1.94 -18.44
C GLN A 585 -17.48 2.33 -19.85
N PHE A 586 -17.17 1.49 -20.82
CA PHE A 586 -17.48 1.70 -22.22
C PHE A 586 -18.74 0.93 -22.59
N LYS A 587 -19.75 1.65 -23.08
CA LYS A 587 -21.02 1.07 -23.52
C LYS A 587 -21.60 1.87 -24.67
N GLY A 588 -21.97 1.19 -25.76
CA GLY A 588 -22.65 1.82 -26.90
C GLY A 588 -21.87 2.94 -27.61
N GLY A 589 -20.54 3.02 -27.46
CA GLY A 589 -19.74 4.11 -28.03
C GLY A 589 -19.40 5.23 -27.06
N GLU A 590 -19.93 5.20 -25.85
CA GLU A 590 -19.70 6.20 -24.82
C GLU A 590 -18.82 5.64 -23.70
N CYS A 591 -18.24 6.53 -22.90
CA CYS A 591 -17.47 6.17 -21.71
C CYS A 591 -18.06 6.89 -20.50
N SER A 592 -18.09 6.23 -19.33
CA SER A 592 -18.54 6.82 -18.06
C SER A 592 -17.77 8.07 -17.62
N CYS A 593 -16.61 8.35 -18.20
CA CYS A 593 -15.86 9.57 -17.94
C CYS A 593 -16.35 10.79 -18.76
N ASN A 594 -17.26 10.62 -19.73
CA ASN A 594 -17.71 11.69 -20.63
C ASN A 594 -16.56 12.42 -21.35
N ASP A 595 -15.47 11.70 -21.66
CA ASP A 595 -14.21 12.24 -22.19
C ASP A 595 -13.53 13.30 -21.29
N TYR A 596 -13.98 13.42 -20.04
CA TYR A 596 -13.38 14.22 -18.97
C TYR A 596 -12.46 13.34 -18.12
N TRP A 597 -11.21 13.15 -18.54
CA TRP A 597 -10.25 12.35 -17.80
C TRP A 597 -8.80 12.81 -17.93
#